data_AF-A0A3B8ZD21-F1
#
_entry.id   AF-A0A3B8ZD21-F1
#
_cell.length_a   1.000
_cell.length_b   1.000
_cell.length_c   1.000
_cell.angle_alpha   90.00
_cell.angle_beta   90.00
_cell.angle_gamma   90.00
#
_symmetry.space_group_name_H-M   'P 1'
#
loop_
_entity.id
_entity.type
_entity.pdbx_description
1 polymer ?
#
loop_
_entity_poly.entity_id
_entity_poly.type
_entity_poly.pdbx_seq_one_letter_code
_entity_poly.pdbx_strand_id
1 'polypeptide(L)'
;MSMITLKQFQQDAVDSAVKIFHFMRDVLNQAGTNDDARATAIHDNGYLLIEAPTGSGKTLMLGNIVLRMCHDDRVVWFCFAPFKGVVDQSAAFLREQLQGLRLRTLTEDRNPIGTRSGDVFVTTWQLSPRPMVS
;
A
#
# COMPACT_ATOMS: atom_id res chain seq x y z
N MET A 1 -4.07 -13.30 -20.39
CA MET A 1 -3.41 -13.98 -19.24
C MET A 1 -4.45 -14.16 -18.14
N SER A 2 -4.44 -15.29 -17.43
CA SER A 2 -5.35 -15.53 -16.30
C SER A 2 -4.87 -14.79 -15.05
N MET A 3 -5.79 -14.20 -14.27
CA MET A 3 -5.46 -13.64 -12.97
C MET A 3 -4.96 -14.75 -12.03
N ILE A 4 -3.90 -14.46 -11.26
CA ILE A 4 -3.34 -15.42 -10.30
C ILE A 4 -4.24 -15.47 -9.06
N THR A 5 -4.77 -16.65 -8.76
CA THR A 5 -5.47 -16.92 -7.50
C THR A 5 -4.45 -17.09 -6.37
N LEU A 6 -4.73 -16.47 -5.21
CA LEU A 6 -3.90 -16.61 -4.02
C LEU A 6 -3.89 -18.07 -3.52
N LYS A 7 -2.72 -18.56 -3.15
CA LYS A 7 -2.60 -19.82 -2.39
C LYS A 7 -3.10 -19.59 -0.96
N GLN A 8 -3.51 -20.65 -0.26
CA GLN A 8 -4.09 -20.53 1.09
C GLN A 8 -3.21 -19.71 2.04
N PHE A 9 -1.90 -20.01 2.13
CA PHE A 9 -1.01 -19.24 3.01
C PHE A 9 -0.92 -17.75 2.63
N GLN A 10 -1.05 -17.42 1.35
CA GLN A 10 -1.05 -16.03 0.87
C GLN A 10 -2.38 -15.37 1.23
N GLN A 11 -3.49 -16.10 1.13
CA GLN A 11 -4.81 -15.66 1.54
C GLN A 11 -4.84 -15.35 3.05
N ASP A 12 -4.33 -16.27 3.87
CA ASP A 12 -4.25 -16.10 5.33
C ASP A 12 -3.40 -14.88 5.73
N ALA A 13 -2.27 -14.67 5.03
CA ALA A 13 -1.42 -13.51 5.23
C ALA A 13 -2.12 -12.20 4.85
N VAL A 14 -2.84 -12.18 3.71
CA VAL A 14 -3.65 -11.02 3.27
C VAL A 14 -4.77 -10.73 4.28
N ASP A 15 -5.49 -11.75 4.73
CA ASP A 15 -6.59 -11.60 5.68
C ASP A 15 -6.11 -11.06 7.03
N SER A 16 -4.97 -11.56 7.51
CA SER A 16 -4.35 -11.09 8.76
C SER A 16 -3.88 -9.63 8.62
N ALA A 17 -3.24 -9.28 7.51
CA ALA A 17 -2.80 -7.92 7.25
C ALA A 17 -3.96 -6.92 7.21
N VAL A 18 -5.05 -7.26 6.50
CA VAL A 18 -6.24 -6.40 6.41
C VAL A 18 -6.87 -6.18 7.80
N LYS A 19 -6.97 -7.23 8.63
CA LYS A 19 -7.47 -7.10 10.01
C LYS A 19 -6.63 -6.14 10.85
N ILE A 20 -5.31 -6.21 10.74
CA ILE A 20 -4.40 -5.30 11.45
C ILE A 20 -4.62 -3.86 11.00
N PHE A 21 -4.75 -3.62 9.68
CA PHE A 21 -5.01 -2.28 9.17
C PHE A 21 -6.39 -1.73 9.58
N HIS A 22 -7.43 -2.56 9.59
CA HIS A 22 -8.75 -2.15 10.09
C HIS A 22 -8.70 -1.79 11.58
N PHE A 23 -8.00 -2.61 12.39
CA PHE A 23 -7.79 -2.28 13.80
C PHE A 23 -7.07 -0.94 13.98
N MET A 24 -5.96 -0.73 13.27
CA MET A 24 -5.22 0.53 13.30
C MET A 24 -6.10 1.72 12.90
N ARG A 25 -6.89 1.58 11.84
CA ARG A 25 -7.85 2.61 11.41
C ARG A 25 -8.84 2.94 12.52
N ASP A 26 -9.40 1.92 13.18
CA ASP A 26 -10.40 2.13 14.23
C ASP A 26 -9.79 2.84 15.44
N VAL A 27 -8.55 2.51 15.82
CA VAL A 27 -7.79 3.23 16.87
C VAL A 27 -7.53 4.68 16.46
N LEU A 28 -7.12 4.93 15.21
CA LEU A 28 -6.91 6.28 14.68
C LEU A 28 -8.20 7.12 14.65
N ASN A 29 -9.33 6.50 14.31
CA ASN A 29 -10.64 7.15 14.33
C ASN A 29 -11.05 7.51 15.76
N GLN A 30 -10.79 6.64 16.73
CA GLN A 30 -11.07 6.90 18.16
C GLN A 30 -10.20 8.02 18.72
N ALA A 31 -8.94 8.13 18.30
CA ALA A 31 -8.05 9.23 18.68
C ALA A 31 -8.55 10.60 18.16
N GLY A 32 -9.37 10.61 17.11
CA GLY A 32 -9.96 11.83 16.55
C GLY A 32 -8.90 12.84 16.11
N THR A 33 -8.97 14.05 16.66
CA THR A 33 -8.04 15.16 16.40
C THR A 33 -7.01 15.37 17.53
N ASN A 34 -6.90 14.44 18.48
CA ASN A 34 -5.90 14.54 19.54
C ASN A 34 -4.54 14.06 19.02
N ASP A 35 -3.60 14.99 18.84
CA ASP A 35 -2.30 14.70 18.24
C ASP A 35 -1.48 13.67 19.03
N ASP A 36 -1.48 13.72 20.35
CA ASP A 36 -0.75 12.77 21.20
C ASP A 36 -1.35 11.36 21.07
N ALA A 37 -2.67 11.24 21.14
CA ALA A 37 -3.36 9.95 20.99
C ALA A 37 -3.14 9.36 19.58
N ARG A 38 -3.11 10.20 18.56
CA ARG A 38 -2.80 9.79 17.18
C ARG A 38 -1.35 9.33 17.05
N ALA A 39 -0.40 10.05 17.65
CA ALA A 39 1.01 9.68 17.64
C ALA A 39 1.22 8.31 18.30
N THR A 40 0.59 8.07 19.46
CA THR A 40 0.61 6.74 20.12
C THR A 40 -0.01 5.67 19.24
N ALA A 41 -1.17 5.92 18.62
CA ALA A 41 -1.81 4.95 17.72
C ALA A 41 -0.91 4.54 16.56
N ILE A 42 -0.22 5.51 15.94
CA ILE A 42 0.73 5.28 14.83
C ILE A 42 1.97 4.53 15.33
N HIS A 43 2.52 4.92 16.47
CA HIS A 43 3.71 4.27 17.03
C HIS A 43 3.45 2.79 17.32
N ASP A 44 2.32 2.48 17.98
CA ASP A 44 2.05 1.12 18.46
C ASP A 44 1.48 0.20 17.37
N ASN A 45 0.78 0.76 16.36
CA ASN A 45 -0.01 -0.03 15.40
C ASN A 45 0.23 0.34 13.93
N GLY A 46 1.08 1.33 13.65
CA GLY A 46 1.24 1.95 12.33
C GLY A 46 2.04 1.13 11.30
N TYR A 47 2.47 -0.08 11.64
CA TYR A 47 3.35 -0.88 10.80
C TYR A 47 2.98 -2.36 10.79
N LEU A 48 3.29 -2.99 9.66
CA LEU A 48 3.18 -4.43 9.46
C LEU A 48 4.41 -4.89 8.67
N LEU A 49 4.99 -6.02 9.09
CA LEU A 49 6.06 -6.68 8.35
C LEU A 49 5.56 -8.00 7.77
N ILE A 50 5.71 -8.16 6.45
CA ILE A 50 5.43 -9.43 5.76
C ILE A 50 6.75 -10.13 5.48
N GLU A 51 7.08 -11.13 6.30
CA GLU A 51 8.24 -11.99 6.09
C GLU A 51 7.83 -13.26 5.33
N ALA A 52 8.44 -13.47 4.16
CA ALA A 52 8.30 -14.70 3.40
C ALA A 52 9.54 -14.93 2.53
N PRO A 53 9.83 -16.17 2.10
CA PRO A 53 10.90 -16.42 1.14
C PRO A 53 10.76 -15.64 -0.17
N THR A 54 11.86 -15.43 -0.88
CA THR A 54 11.84 -14.88 -2.25
C THR A 54 11.09 -15.85 -3.17
N GLY A 55 10.27 -15.32 -4.08
CA GLY A 55 9.41 -16.14 -4.95
C GLY A 55 8.07 -16.55 -4.32
N SER A 56 7.84 -16.32 -3.03
CA SER A 56 6.56 -16.66 -2.38
C SER A 56 5.37 -15.76 -2.75
N GLY A 57 5.56 -14.79 -3.66
CA GLY A 57 4.49 -13.91 -4.14
C GLY A 57 4.16 -12.73 -3.21
N LYS A 58 5.14 -12.16 -2.51
CA LYS A 58 4.94 -10.99 -1.62
C LYS A 58 4.30 -9.80 -2.33
N THR A 59 4.68 -9.52 -3.58
CA THR A 59 4.06 -8.44 -4.37
C THR A 59 2.58 -8.70 -4.64
N LEU A 60 2.21 -9.96 -4.89
CA LEU A 60 0.81 -10.36 -5.07
C LEU A 60 0.00 -10.21 -3.78
N MET A 61 0.57 -10.62 -2.64
CA MET A 61 -0.03 -10.41 -1.31
C MET A 61 -0.22 -8.93 -1.02
N LEU A 62 0.84 -8.12 -1.17
CA LEU A 62 0.79 -6.67 -0.95
C LEU A 62 -0.29 -6.00 -1.80
N GLY A 63 -0.34 -6.33 -3.09
CA GLY A 63 -1.34 -5.74 -3.97
C GLY A 63 -2.78 -6.12 -3.61
N ASN A 64 -3.03 -7.36 -3.15
CA ASN A 64 -4.35 -7.76 -2.66
C ASN A 64 -4.74 -7.05 -1.35
N ILE A 65 -3.79 -6.82 -0.44
CA ILE A 65 -4.03 -6.03 0.77
C ILE A 65 -4.43 -4.61 0.38
N VAL A 66 -3.64 -3.95 -0.46
CA VAL A 66 -3.91 -2.59 -0.95
C VAL A 66 -5.27 -2.52 -1.63
N LEU A 67 -5.59 -3.47 -2.51
CA LEU A 67 -6.86 -3.51 -3.23
C LEU A 67 -8.06 -3.54 -2.29
N ARG A 68 -8.00 -4.40 -1.25
CA ARG A 68 -9.07 -4.49 -0.24
C ARG A 68 -9.18 -3.21 0.57
N MET A 69 -8.06 -2.67 1.04
CA MET A 69 -8.05 -1.43 1.81
C MET A 69 -8.61 -0.24 1.02
N CYS A 70 -8.34 -0.15 -0.30
CA CYS A 70 -8.86 0.93 -1.14
C CYS A 70 -10.38 0.87 -1.35
N HIS A 71 -10.98 -0.32 -1.19
CA HIS A 71 -12.42 -0.49 -1.25
C HIS A 71 -13.10 0.05 0.02
N ASP A 72 -12.47 -0.19 1.17
CA ASP A 72 -13.05 0.14 2.48
C ASP A 72 -12.75 1.60 2.88
N ASP A 73 -11.59 2.12 2.51
CA ASP A 73 -11.06 3.38 3.00
C ASP A 73 -10.48 4.25 1.88
N ARG A 74 -10.55 5.57 2.05
CA ARG A 74 -9.97 6.54 1.10
C ARG A 74 -8.47 6.72 1.37
N VAL A 75 -7.67 5.76 0.91
CA VAL A 75 -6.23 5.73 1.13
C VAL A 75 -5.47 5.86 -0.20
N VAL A 76 -4.37 6.61 -0.15
CA VAL A 76 -3.38 6.69 -1.23
C VAL A 76 -2.16 5.89 -0.80
N TRP A 77 -1.67 5.05 -1.70
CA TRP A 77 -0.57 4.12 -1.39
C TRP A 77 0.71 4.51 -2.10
N PHE A 78 1.82 4.43 -1.38
CA PHE A 78 3.16 4.59 -1.93
C PHE A 78 3.94 3.29 -1.76
N CYS A 79 4.32 2.67 -2.87
CA CYS A 79 5.13 1.46 -2.90
C CYS A 79 6.55 1.83 -3.31
N PHE A 80 7.49 1.68 -2.38
CA PHE A 80 8.89 2.01 -2.60
C PHE A 80 9.69 0.76 -3.01
N ALA A 81 10.37 0.84 -4.14
CA ALA A 81 11.30 -0.18 -4.62
C ALA A 81 12.73 0.38 -4.70
N PRO A 82 13.76 -0.48 -4.57
CA PRO A 82 15.15 -0.02 -4.42
C PRO A 82 15.75 0.61 -5.68
N PHE A 83 15.29 0.24 -6.87
CA PHE A 83 15.77 0.79 -8.15
C PHE A 83 14.71 0.72 -9.24
N LYS A 84 14.89 1.55 -10.30
CA LYS A 84 13.92 1.75 -11.38
C LYS A 84 13.44 0.45 -12.03
N GLY A 85 14.34 -0.50 -12.30
CA GLY A 85 13.95 -1.78 -12.89
C GLY A 85 12.90 -2.55 -12.08
N VAL A 86 12.98 -2.51 -10.74
CA VAL A 86 11.99 -3.16 -9.85
C VAL A 86 10.70 -2.34 -9.77
N VAL A 87 10.78 -1.01 -9.86
CA VAL A 87 9.60 -0.14 -9.97
C VAL A 87 8.77 -0.53 -11.20
N ASP A 88 9.40 -0.56 -12.37
CA ASP A 88 8.72 -0.81 -13.64
C ASP A 88 8.13 -2.24 -13.66
N GLN A 89 8.88 -3.23 -13.18
CA GLN A 89 8.40 -4.62 -13.05
C GLN A 89 7.23 -4.75 -12.08
N SER A 90 7.31 -4.11 -10.90
CA SER A 90 6.24 -4.18 -9.89
C SER A 90 4.98 -3.49 -10.38
N ALA A 91 5.11 -2.32 -11.03
CA ALA A 91 3.99 -1.59 -11.60
C ALA A 91 3.32 -2.39 -12.75
N ALA A 92 4.10 -3.00 -13.65
CA ALA A 92 3.56 -3.86 -14.70
C ALA A 92 2.81 -5.07 -14.10
N PHE A 93 3.43 -5.76 -13.14
CA PHE A 93 2.82 -6.89 -12.46
C PHE A 93 1.50 -6.53 -11.76
N LEU A 94 1.48 -5.45 -10.98
CA LEU A 94 0.26 -4.99 -10.30
C LEU A 94 -0.82 -4.60 -11.30
N ARG A 95 -0.48 -3.97 -12.43
CA ARG A 95 -1.45 -3.58 -13.46
C ARG A 95 -2.09 -4.79 -14.13
N GLU A 96 -1.30 -5.82 -14.39
CA GLU A 96 -1.78 -7.06 -15.01
C GLU A 96 -2.64 -7.90 -14.05
N GLN A 97 -2.24 -7.98 -12.78
CA GLN A 97 -2.87 -8.89 -11.81
C GLN A 97 -4.02 -8.25 -11.03
N LEU A 98 -4.06 -6.92 -10.90
CA LEU A 98 -4.96 -6.22 -9.97
C LEU A 98 -5.65 -5.04 -10.66
N GLN A 99 -6.61 -5.34 -11.51
CA GLN A 99 -7.33 -4.36 -12.35
C GLN A 99 -8.13 -3.31 -11.55
N GLY A 100 -8.36 -3.53 -10.26
CA GLY A 100 -9.02 -2.55 -9.38
C GLY A 100 -8.09 -1.46 -8.84
N LEU A 101 -6.77 -1.57 -9.05
CA LEU A 101 -5.80 -0.55 -8.62
C LEU A 101 -5.56 0.49 -9.71
N ARG A 102 -5.48 1.76 -9.31
CA ARG A 102 -5.14 2.88 -10.19
C ARG A 102 -3.66 3.20 -10.03
N LEU A 103 -2.82 2.49 -10.79
CA LEU A 103 -1.37 2.71 -10.74
C LEU A 103 -1.00 4.03 -11.41
N ARG A 104 -0.35 4.91 -10.65
CA ARG A 104 0.13 6.23 -11.07
C ARG A 104 1.66 6.25 -11.04
N THR A 105 2.27 7.10 -11.86
CA THR A 105 3.72 7.30 -11.88
C THR A 105 4.03 8.74 -11.48
N LEU A 106 4.98 8.94 -10.56
CA LEU A 106 5.32 10.29 -10.04
C LEU A 106 5.89 11.25 -11.10
N THR A 107 6.38 10.73 -12.23
CA THR A 107 6.79 11.55 -13.39
C THR A 107 5.61 12.16 -14.13
N GLU A 108 4.43 11.54 -14.06
CA GLU A 108 3.22 11.99 -14.75
C GLU A 108 2.32 12.83 -13.82
N ASP A 109 2.39 12.59 -12.50
CA ASP A 109 1.50 13.21 -11.49
C ASP A 109 2.26 13.78 -10.29
N ARG A 110 2.95 14.91 -10.51
CA ARG A 110 3.36 15.80 -9.40
C ARG A 110 2.22 16.70 -8.91
N ASN A 111 1.04 16.55 -9.48
CA ASN A 111 -0.13 17.36 -9.15
C ASN A 111 -1.11 16.55 -8.31
N PRO A 112 -1.41 16.93 -7.06
CA PRO A 112 -2.42 16.25 -6.24
C PRO A 112 -3.86 16.42 -6.79
N ILE A 113 -4.07 17.27 -7.79
CA ILE A 113 -5.36 17.43 -8.47
C ILE A 113 -5.73 16.10 -9.17
N GLY A 114 -6.80 15.47 -8.69
CA GLY A 114 -7.35 14.24 -9.27
C GLY A 114 -6.94 12.95 -8.56
N THR A 115 -6.24 13.03 -7.42
CA THR A 115 -5.99 11.88 -6.55
C THR A 115 -7.30 11.31 -6.02
N ARG A 116 -7.48 9.98 -6.09
CA ARG A 116 -8.67 9.27 -5.57
C ARG A 116 -8.25 8.05 -4.76
N SER A 117 -9.19 7.49 -4.00
CA SER A 117 -8.99 6.17 -3.40
C SER A 117 -8.63 5.15 -4.48
N GLY A 118 -7.72 4.22 -4.16
CA GLY A 118 -7.21 3.25 -5.13
C GLY A 118 -5.99 3.72 -5.91
N ASP A 119 -5.55 4.97 -5.75
CA ASP A 119 -4.32 5.45 -6.38
C ASP A 119 -3.10 4.84 -5.67
N VAL A 120 -2.27 4.15 -6.45
CA VAL A 120 -1.04 3.49 -6.00
C VAL A 120 0.14 4.04 -6.79
N PHE A 121 1.07 4.68 -6.09
CA PHE A 121 2.29 5.24 -6.64
C PHE A 121 3.45 4.28 -6.40
N VAL A 122 4.00 3.70 -7.48
CA VAL A 122 5.21 2.87 -7.38
C VAL A 122 6.42 3.73 -7.73
N THR A 123 7.38 3.85 -6.81
CA THR A 123 8.52 4.76 -6.97
C THR A 123 9.78 4.26 -6.28
N THR A 124 10.90 4.95 -6.50
CA THR A 124 12.13 4.79 -5.70
C THR A 124 12.20 5.82 -4.58
N TRP A 125 12.96 5.51 -3.54
CA TRP A 125 13.24 6.46 -2.44
C TRP A 125 13.86 7.78 -2.92
N GLN A 126 14.65 7.73 -3.99
CA GLN A 126 15.32 8.90 -4.56
C GLN A 126 14.36 9.91 -5.21
N LEU A 127 13.17 9.46 -5.61
CA LEU A 127 12.16 10.27 -6.30
C LEU A 127 10.99 10.66 -5.40
N SER A 128 10.98 10.22 -4.13
CA SER A 128 9.94 10.60 -3.17
C SER A 128 9.98 12.11 -2.90
N PRO A 129 8.83 12.80 -2.80
CA PRO A 129 8.81 14.19 -2.32
C PRO A 129 9.52 14.26 -0.96
N ARG A 130 10.55 15.11 -0.83
CA ARG A 130 11.09 15.43 0.49
C ARG A 130 9.95 16.01 1.33
N PRO A 131 9.76 15.59 2.59
CA PRO A 131 8.90 16.33 3.49
C PRO A 131 9.42 17.77 3.54
N MET A 132 8.58 18.74 3.16
CA MET A 132 8.86 20.15 3.42
C MET A 132 8.76 20.33 4.93
N VAL A 133 9.89 20.16 5.60
CA VAL A 133 10.05 20.63 6.99
C VAL A 133 10.27 22.13 6.88
N SER A 134 9.22 22.89 7.17
CA SER A 134 9.27 24.33 7.47
C SER A 134 9.33 24.53 8.97
#